data_AF-A0A8C4QM83-F1
#
_entry.id   AF-A0A8C4QM83-F1
#
_cell.length_a   1.000
_cell.length_b   1.000
_cell.length_c   1.000
_cell.angle_alpha   90.00
_cell.angle_beta   90.00
_cell.angle_gamma   90.00
#
_symmetry.space_group_name_H-M   'P 1'
#
loop_
_entity.id
_entity.type
_entity.pdbx_description
1 polymer ?
#
loop_
_entity_poly.entity_id
_entity_poly.type
_entity_poly.pdbx_seq_one_letter_code
_entity_poly.pdbx_strand_id
1 'polypeptide(L)'
;MSRFLNKQVHVKFFGGREATGVLKGYDPLVNLVLDEAIEFIRENPYHLTDETRKLGLVICRGTSISLLSPQEGFHAIPNPFPLPEGFQESYSQTGQTDGCSLT
;
A
#
# COMPACT_ATOMS: atom_id res chain seq x y z
N MET A 1 -6.79 17.92 -1.83
CA MET A 1 -6.46 16.96 -2.91
C MET A 1 -5.64 17.56 -4.04
N SER A 2 -5.78 18.84 -4.40
CA SER A 2 -4.99 19.46 -5.50
C SER A 2 -3.47 19.27 -5.41
N ARG A 3 -2.90 19.22 -4.19
CA ARG A 3 -1.45 19.00 -3.96
C ARG A 3 -0.94 17.62 -4.41
N PHE A 4 -1.84 16.65 -4.57
CA PHE A 4 -1.52 15.27 -4.94
C PHE A 4 -1.82 14.98 -6.41
N LEU A 5 -2.30 15.96 -7.17
CA LEU A 5 -2.59 15.80 -8.59
C LEU A 5 -1.29 15.48 -9.35
N ASN A 6 -1.38 14.52 -10.28
CA ASN A 6 -0.26 13.98 -11.05
C ASN A 6 0.87 13.37 -10.21
N LYS A 7 0.59 13.02 -8.95
CA LYS A 7 1.53 12.29 -8.08
C LYS A 7 1.05 10.88 -7.84
N GLN A 8 2.00 10.00 -7.55
CA GLN A 8 1.70 8.65 -7.11
C GLN A 8 1.12 8.70 -5.70
N VAL A 9 -0.05 8.11 -5.52
CA VAL A 9 -0.76 8.02 -4.24
C VAL A 9 -1.00 6.56 -3.89
N HIS A 10 -0.99 6.28 -2.60
CA HIS A 10 -1.41 5.02 -2.01
C HIS A 10 -2.79 5.21 -1.39
N VAL A 11 -3.71 4.30 -1.72
CA VAL A 11 -5.12 4.36 -1.34
C VAL A 11 -5.49 3.07 -0.65
N LYS A 12 -6.04 3.18 0.56
CA LYS A 12 -6.62 2.07 1.29
C LYS A 12 -8.14 2.16 1.21
N PHE A 13 -8.77 1.01 1.03
CA PHE A 13 -10.21 0.88 0.99
C PHE A 13 -10.74 0.23 2.28
N PHE A 14 -11.99 0.55 2.62
CA PHE A 14 -12.74 -0.25 3.57
C PHE A 14 -12.87 -1.69 3.05
N GLY A 15 -12.64 -2.67 3.91
CA GLY A 15 -12.53 -4.08 3.50
C GLY A 15 -11.10 -4.53 3.19
N GLY A 16 -10.10 -3.67 3.41
CA GLY A 16 -8.70 -4.07 3.44
C GLY A 16 -8.01 -4.14 2.09
N ARG A 17 -8.63 -3.70 1.00
CA ARG A 17 -7.92 -3.58 -0.28
C ARG A 17 -6.99 -2.38 -0.25
N GLU A 18 -5.87 -2.49 -0.94
CA GLU A 18 -4.92 -1.40 -1.11
C GLU A 18 -4.55 -1.27 -2.58
N ALA A 19 -4.43 -0.04 -3.05
CA ALA A 19 -4.00 0.25 -4.41
C ALA A 19 -3.06 1.44 -4.44
N THR A 20 -2.15 1.46 -5.40
CA THR A 20 -1.35 2.64 -5.75
C THR A 20 -1.68 3.07 -7.17
N GLY A 21 -1.61 4.37 -7.45
CA GLY A 21 -1.83 4.90 -8.78
C GLY A 21 -1.48 6.37 -8.89
N VAL A 22 -1.38 6.90 -10.10
CA VAL A 22 -1.17 8.34 -10.33
C VAL A 22 -2.52 9.04 -10.29
N LEU A 23 -2.69 9.98 -9.37
CA LEU A 23 -3.95 10.72 -9.24
C LEU A 23 -4.13 11.70 -10.41
N LYS A 24 -5.01 11.40 -11.36
CA LYS A 24 -5.32 12.28 -12.50
C LYS A 24 -6.43 13.28 -12.20
N GLY A 25 -7.38 12.89 -11.36
CA GLY A 25 -8.55 13.72 -11.04
C GLY A 25 -9.25 13.26 -9.78
N TYR A 26 -10.01 14.16 -9.19
CA TYR A 26 -10.87 13.88 -8.05
C TYR A 26 -12.11 14.77 -8.10
N ASP A 27 -13.18 14.34 -7.43
CA ASP A 27 -14.38 15.15 -7.23
C ASP A 27 -14.57 15.53 -5.74
N PRO A 28 -15.55 16.39 -5.41
CA PRO A 28 -15.84 16.77 -4.02
C PRO A 28 -16.28 15.60 -3.12
N LEU A 29 -16.79 14.51 -3.71
CA LEU A 29 -17.17 13.29 -3.01
C LEU A 29 -16.00 12.30 -2.87
N VAL A 30 -14.79 12.72 -3.26
CA VAL A 30 -13.55 11.94 -3.19
C VAL A 30 -13.60 10.69 -4.07
N ASN A 31 -14.38 10.71 -5.15
CA ASN A 31 -14.17 9.76 -6.24
C ASN A 31 -12.87 10.12 -6.94
N LEU A 32 -11.95 9.15 -7.04
CA LEU A 32 -10.62 9.36 -7.59
C LEU A 32 -10.48 8.72 -8.96
N VAL A 33 -9.77 9.39 -9.85
CA VAL A 33 -9.31 8.81 -11.11
C VAL A 33 -7.84 8.50 -10.95
N LEU A 34 -7.50 7.22 -10.90
CA LEU A 34 -6.13 6.74 -10.81
C LEU A 34 -5.70 6.15 -12.14
N ASP A 35 -4.55 6.59 -12.64
CA ASP A 35 -3.90 6.02 -13.80
C ASP A 35 -2.77 5.08 -13.38
N GLU A 36 -2.44 4.12 -14.25
CA GLU A 36 -1.44 3.08 -13.99
C GLU A 36 -1.64 2.37 -12.63
N ALA A 37 -2.89 2.15 -12.24
CA ALA A 37 -3.22 1.63 -10.92
C ALA A 37 -2.75 0.18 -10.74
N ILE A 38 -2.24 -0.10 -9.54
CA ILE A 38 -1.75 -1.40 -9.10
C ILE A 38 -2.49 -1.74 -7.80
N GLU A 39 -3.19 -2.86 -7.77
CA GLU A 39 -3.83 -3.42 -6.57
C GLU A 39 -2.85 -4.35 -5.87
N PHE A 40 -2.77 -4.26 -4.54
CA PHE A 40 -2.05 -5.21 -3.69
C PHE A 40 -3.02 -6.29 -3.25
N ILE A 41 -2.78 -7.52 -3.72
CA ILE A 41 -3.61 -8.67 -3.37
C ILE A 41 -3.31 -9.05 -1.93
N ARG A 42 -4.36 -9.34 -1.17
CA ARG A 42 -4.27 -9.88 0.19
C ARG A 42 -4.87 -11.27 0.23
N GLU A 43 -4.09 -12.25 0.67
CA GLU A 43 -4.60 -13.57 1.00
C GLU A 43 -5.33 -13.59 2.35
N ASN A 44 -4.82 -12.85 3.34
CA ASN A 44 -5.35 -12.84 4.71
C ASN A 44 -5.38 -11.43 5.31
N PRO A 45 -6.30 -11.13 6.25
CA PRO A 45 -6.38 -9.82 6.90
C PRO A 45 -5.10 -9.41 7.66
N TYR A 46 -4.29 -10.39 8.05
CA TYR A 46 -3.07 -10.23 8.85
C TYR A 46 -1.78 -10.41 8.06
N HIS A 47 -1.86 -10.83 6.79
CA HIS A 47 -0.69 -11.09 5.96
C HIS A 47 -0.80 -10.33 4.65
N LEU A 48 0.08 -9.34 4.47
CA LEU A 48 0.24 -8.65 3.20
C LEU A 48 1.13 -9.52 2.32
N THR A 49 0.57 -10.08 1.25
CA THR A 49 1.33 -10.71 0.18
C THR A 49 1.88 -9.63 -0.75
N ASP A 50 3.12 -9.79 -1.24
CA ASP A 50 3.73 -8.87 -2.23
C ASP A 50 3.16 -9.06 -3.65
N GLU A 51 2.11 -9.87 -3.78
CA GLU A 51 1.41 -10.06 -5.02
C GLU A 51 0.67 -8.78 -5.43
N THR A 52 1.01 -8.30 -6.63
CA THR A 52 0.43 -7.09 -7.19
C THR A 52 -0.25 -7.38 -8.52
N ARG A 53 -1.36 -6.68 -8.77
CA ARG A 53 -2.12 -6.77 -10.02
C ARG A 53 -2.22 -5.40 -10.67
N LYS A 54 -1.83 -5.31 -11.94
CA LYS A 54 -2.03 -4.11 -12.76
C LYS A 54 -3.49 -3.99 -13.19
N LEU A 55 -4.09 -2.83 -12.93
CA LEU A 55 -5.46 -2.49 -13.32
C LEU A 55 -5.49 -1.42 -14.43
N GLY A 56 -4.48 -0.56 -14.53
CA GLY A 56 -4.44 0.52 -15.51
C GLY A 56 -5.27 1.72 -15.06
N LEU A 57 -6.12 2.25 -15.94
CA LEU A 57 -6.97 3.40 -15.61
C LEU A 57 -8.21 2.95 -14.83
N VAL A 58 -8.36 3.42 -13.59
CA VAL A 58 -9.47 3.04 -12.70
C VAL A 58 -10.13 4.26 -12.08
N ILE A 59 -11.41 4.09 -11.74
CA ILE A 59 -12.17 5.06 -10.96
C ILE A 59 -12.44 4.44 -9.59
N CYS A 60 -11.92 5.06 -8.54
CA CYS A 60 -12.12 4.67 -7.16
C CYS A 60 -13.31 5.43 -6.58
N ARG A 61 -14.29 4.70 -6.02
CA ARG A 61 -15.47 5.30 -5.39
C ARG A 61 -15.13 5.84 -4.00
N GLY A 62 -15.36 7.13 -3.76
CA GLY A 62 -14.98 7.83 -2.53
C GLY A 62 -15.59 7.25 -1.26
N THR A 63 -16.80 6.70 -1.34
CA THR A 63 -17.46 6.05 -0.19
C THR A 63 -16.72 4.82 0.34
N SER A 64 -15.87 4.22 -0.48
CA SER A 64 -15.11 3.01 -0.14
C SER A 64 -13.68 3.31 0.29
N ILE A 65 -13.24 4.57 0.22
CA ILE A 65 -11.87 4.97 0.55
C ILE A 65 -11.75 5.24 2.04
N SER A 66 -10.80 4.59 2.70
CA SER A 66 -10.50 4.80 4.12
C SER A 66 -9.34 5.76 4.32
N LEU A 67 -8.28 5.65 3.51
CA LEU A 67 -7.08 6.48 3.62
C LEU A 67 -6.49 6.77 2.24
N LEU A 68 -6.00 7.99 2.07
CA LEU A 68 -5.17 8.40 0.95
C LEU A 68 -3.88 9.01 1.48
N SER A 69 -2.74 8.49 1.04
CA SER A 69 -1.41 9.02 1.36
C SER A 69 -0.59 9.22 0.08
N PRO A 70 0.30 10.22 0.02
CA PRO A 70 1.31 10.24 -1.02
C PRO A 70 2.18 8.98 -0.90
N GLN A 71 2.67 8.46 -2.03
CA GLN A 71 3.62 7.35 -2.01
C GLN A 71 5.01 7.81 -1.55
N GLU A 72 5.34 9.08 -1.75
CA GLU A 72 6.58 9.70 -1.27
C GLU A 72 6.62 9.71 0.27
N GLY A 73 7.61 9.00 0.83
CA GLY A 73 7.77 8.83 2.28
C GLY A 73 7.00 7.66 2.89
N PHE A 74 6.16 6.96 2.11
CA PHE A 74 5.47 5.77 2.59
C PHE A 74 6.40 4.55 2.54
N HIS A 75 6.87 4.12 3.70
CA HIS A 75 7.66 2.90 3.85
C HIS A 75 7.34 2.22 5.17
N ALA A 76 7.48 0.89 5.21
CA ALA A 76 7.35 0.14 6.44
C ALA A 76 8.54 0.48 7.34
N ILE A 77 8.26 0.80 8.60
CA ILE A 77 9.28 0.97 9.64
C ILE A 77 9.19 -0.18 10.63
N PRO A 78 10.31 -0.55 11.29
CA PRO A 78 10.25 -1.46 12.42
C PRO A 78 9.42 -0.84 13.55
N ASN A 79 8.97 -1.68 14.47
CA ASN A 79 8.26 -1.24 15.66
C ASN A 79 9.08 -0.15 16.39
N PRO A 80 8.54 1.08 16.56
CA PRO A 80 9.28 2.18 17.17
C PRO A 80 9.37 2.09 18.70
N PHE A 81 8.70 1.11 19.32
CA PHE A 81 8.70 0.92 20.77
C PHE A 81 9.76 -0.10 21.21
N PRO A 82 10.43 0.13 22.35
CA PRO A 82 11.35 -0.86 22.89
C PRO A 82 10.58 -2.13 23.22
N LEU A 83 11.05 -3.25 22.66
CA LEU A 83 10.49 -4.56 22.98
C LEU A 83 10.82 -4.89 24.44
N PRO A 84 9.85 -5.40 25.23
CA PRO A 84 10.14 -5.95 26.54
C PRO A 84 11.21 -7.04 26.43
N GLU A 85 12.12 -7.12 27.39
CA GLU A 85 13.11 -8.20 27.46
C GLU A 85 12.36 -9.56 27.42
N GLY A 86 12.61 -10.34 26.36
CA GLY A 86 11.97 -11.65 26.15
C GLY A 86 10.83 -11.69 25.11
N PHE A 87 10.45 -10.56 24.49
CA PHE A 87 9.51 -10.56 23.36
C PHE A 87 10.27 -10.82 22.04
N GLN A 88 10.11 -12.02 21.47
CA GLN A 88 10.57 -12.32 20.12
C GLN A 88 9.54 -11.81 19.09
N GLU A 89 9.94 -10.87 18.22
CA GLU A 89 9.16 -10.50 17.03
C GLU A 89 9.17 -11.66 16.03
N SER A 90 8.22 -12.58 16.12
CA SER A 90 8.12 -13.73 15.20
C SER A 90 7.44 -13.40 13.86
N TYR A 91 7.42 -12.14 13.43
CA TYR A 91 6.80 -11.71 12.17
C TYR A 91 7.75 -10.86 11.33
N SER A 92 8.92 -11.41 11.00
CA SER A 92 9.75 -10.88 9.93
C SER A 92 9.46 -11.63 8.63
N GLN A 93 8.82 -10.90 7.71
CA GLN A 93 8.82 -11.04 6.25
C GLN A 93 9.86 -12.05 5.71
N THR A 94 9.40 -13.20 5.23
CA THR A 94 10.17 -14.05 4.31
C THR A 94 10.03 -13.46 2.92
N GLY A 95 11.09 -12.84 2.39
CA GLY A 95 11.03 -12.27 1.05
C GLY A 95 12.25 -11.49 0.56
N GLN A 96 13.47 -11.96 0.80
CA GLN A 96 14.59 -11.59 -0.07
C GLN A 96 15.68 -12.67 -0.07
N THR A 97 15.53 -13.59 -1.02
CA THR A 97 16.61 -14.47 -1.48
C THR A 97 17.48 -13.67 -2.44
N ASP A 98 18.67 -13.24 -2.00
CA ASP A 98 19.78 -12.95 -2.91
C ASP A 98 21.05 -13.56 -2.32
N GLY A 99 21.70 -14.36 -3.16
CA GLY A 99 22.59 -15.44 -2.76
C GLY A 99 23.84 -15.05 -2.00
N CYS A 100 24.15 -15.85 -0.98
CA CYS A 100 25.51 -16.06 -0.52
C CYS A 100 25.81 -17.56 -0.60
N SER A 101 26.36 -17.97 -1.75
CA SER A 101 27.00 -19.28 -1.89
C SER A 101 28.33 -19.22 -1.12
N LEU A 102 28.44 -19.98 -0.04
CA LEU A 102 29.73 -20.35 0.54
C LEU A 102 29.93 -21.85 0.31
N THR A 103 30.70 -22.16 -0.73
CA THR A 103 31.71 -23.22 -0.68
C THR A 103 33.05 -22.53 -0.60
#